data_AF-A0A3P6TFF5-F1
#
_entry.id   AF-A0A3P6TFF5-F1
#
_cell.length_a   1.000
_cell.length_b   1.000
_cell.length_c   1.000
_cell.angle_alpha   90.00
_cell.angle_beta   90.00
_cell.angle_gamma   90.00
#
_symmetry.space_group_name_H-M   'P 1'
#
loop_
_entity.id
_entity.type
_entity.pdbx_description
1 polymer ?
#
loop_
_entity_poly.entity_id
_entity_poly.type
_entity_poly.pdbx_seq_one_letter_code
_entity_poly.pdbx_strand_id
1 'polypeptide(L)'
;MGESGVCTVFINGILTILTFIYLAAGLAVVGLSLWLRFDPTFEETMRNNLLRINNSNAEVDELKNQIRFGLTISFWVICGCAILATLIGLIGVCGAIFSNRLMLTLNVIASVILIVVELSVLLFIILHKSSIKKATIQYVNLADEMDDLLDDMNAIRAMHKCCSTRDYNSSMCMAVDQLACTTATWNHLEWNLSVAGYSTAVIIIEQILTVLLCIAKIASND
;
A
#
# COMPACT_ATOMS: atom_id res chain seq x y z
N MET A 1 -42.91 -21.05 -8.73
CA MET A 1 -41.79 -20.10 -8.59
C MET A 1 -40.58 -20.95 -8.25
N GLY A 2 -39.86 -21.37 -9.29
CA GLY A 2 -38.98 -22.54 -9.26
C GLY A 2 -37.63 -22.28 -8.62
N GLU A 3 -37.00 -23.37 -8.17
CA GLU A 3 -35.68 -23.43 -7.52
C GLU A 3 -34.55 -22.68 -8.26
N SER A 4 -34.69 -22.46 -9.58
CA SER A 4 -33.77 -21.65 -10.39
C SER A 4 -33.76 -20.16 -10.02
N GLY A 5 -34.87 -19.61 -9.53
CA GLY A 5 -34.96 -18.22 -9.10
C GLY A 5 -34.21 -17.95 -7.79
N VAL A 6 -34.24 -18.90 -6.85
CA VAL A 6 -33.62 -18.76 -5.52
C VAL A 6 -32.09 -18.80 -5.62
N CYS A 7 -31.54 -19.71 -6.44
CA CYS A 7 -30.11 -19.80 -6.67
C CYS A 7 -29.54 -18.53 -7.33
N THR A 8 -30.25 -17.97 -8.31
CA THR A 8 -29.83 -16.75 -9.01
C THR A 8 -29.85 -15.51 -8.10
N VAL A 9 -30.86 -15.39 -7.23
CA VAL A 9 -30.93 -14.31 -6.23
C VAL A 9 -29.79 -14.43 -5.22
N PHE A 10 -29.47 -15.65 -4.77
CA PHE A 10 -28.37 -15.90 -3.84
C PHE A 10 -27.00 -15.54 -4.44
N ILE A 11 -26.73 -15.96 -5.69
CA ILE A 11 -25.50 -15.62 -6.41
C ILE A 11 -25.37 -14.11 -6.60
N ASN A 12 -26.47 -13.43 -6.96
CA ASN A 12 -26.48 -11.97 -7.07
C ASN A 12 -26.20 -11.27 -5.73
N GLY A 13 -26.77 -11.78 -4.64
CA GLY A 13 -26.51 -11.27 -3.29
C GLY A 13 -25.04 -11.37 -2.92
N ILE A 14 -24.43 -12.54 -3.08
CA ILE A 14 -23.01 -12.76 -2.79
C ILE A 14 -22.14 -11.86 -3.69
N LEU A 15 -22.40 -11.84 -4.99
CA LEU A 15 -21.63 -11.05 -5.94
C LEU A 15 -21.68 -9.54 -5.60
N THR A 16 -22.85 -9.05 -5.20
CA THR A 16 -23.03 -7.65 -4.78
C THR A 16 -22.22 -7.36 -3.52
N ILE A 17 -22.24 -8.26 -2.53
CA ILE A 17 -21.49 -8.08 -1.28
C ILE A 17 -19.98 -8.08 -1.54
N LEU A 18 -19.47 -9.05 -2.29
CA LEU A 18 -18.03 -9.14 -2.60
C LEU A 18 -17.56 -7.90 -3.38
N THR A 19 -18.25 -7.54 -4.45
CA THR A 19 -17.88 -6.34 -5.24
C THR A 19 -18.03 -5.04 -4.45
N PHE A 20 -18.95 -4.98 -3.50
CA PHE A 20 -19.10 -3.83 -2.60
C PHE A 20 -17.96 -3.74 -1.58
N ILE A 21 -17.52 -4.86 -1.01
CA ILE A 21 -16.35 -4.89 -0.12
C ILE A 21 -15.11 -4.39 -0.86
N TYR A 22 -14.90 -4.90 -2.08
CA TYR A 22 -13.80 -4.46 -2.94
C TYR A 22 -13.87 -2.95 -3.26
N LEU A 23 -15.06 -2.45 -3.59
CA LEU A 23 -15.29 -1.01 -3.81
C LEU A 23 -14.97 -0.18 -2.56
N ALA A 24 -15.45 -0.61 -1.40
CA ALA A 24 -15.25 0.07 -0.12
C ALA A 24 -13.76 0.10 0.27
N ALA A 25 -13.04 -1.01 0.05
CA ALA A 25 -11.60 -1.09 0.26
C ALA A 25 -10.84 -0.11 -0.64
N GLY A 26 -11.17 -0.06 -1.94
CA GLY A 26 -10.57 0.90 -2.87
C GLY A 26 -10.83 2.35 -2.43
N LEU A 27 -12.07 2.69 -2.06
CA LEU A 27 -12.43 4.02 -1.57
C LEU A 27 -11.69 4.38 -0.28
N ALA A 28 -11.52 3.44 0.64
CA ALA A 28 -10.75 3.66 1.86
C ALA A 28 -9.28 3.98 1.56
N VAL A 29 -8.65 3.26 0.62
CA VAL A 29 -7.26 3.53 0.21
C VAL A 29 -7.14 4.88 -0.49
N VAL A 30 -8.08 5.24 -1.38
CA VAL A 30 -8.11 6.57 -2.02
C VAL A 30 -8.28 7.65 -0.95
N GLY A 31 -9.22 7.48 -0.02
CA GLY A 31 -9.49 8.42 1.06
C GLY A 31 -8.28 8.63 1.95
N LEU A 32 -7.64 7.55 2.41
CA LEU A 32 -6.43 7.60 3.23
C LEU A 32 -5.25 8.23 2.46
N SER A 33 -5.09 7.91 1.18
CA SER A 33 -4.05 8.51 0.34
C SER A 33 -4.26 10.02 0.25
N LEU A 34 -5.44 10.46 -0.19
CA LEU A 34 -5.75 11.89 -0.32
C LEU A 34 -5.67 12.61 1.03
N TRP A 35 -6.13 11.98 2.11
CA TRP A 35 -5.99 12.50 3.47
C TRP A 35 -4.53 12.76 3.82
N LEU A 36 -3.65 11.77 3.62
CA LEU A 36 -2.22 11.89 3.93
C LEU A 36 -1.52 12.99 3.10
N ARG A 37 -2.06 13.31 1.92
CA ARG A 37 -1.52 14.38 1.06
C ARG A 37 -2.05 15.77 1.41
N PHE A 38 -3.32 15.88 1.78
CA PHE A 38 -3.99 17.15 2.08
C PHE A 38 -3.91 17.55 3.55
N ASP A 39 -3.48 16.64 4.44
CA ASP A 39 -3.29 16.97 5.84
C ASP A 39 -2.16 18.00 5.99
N PRO A 40 -2.48 19.22 6.46
CA PRO A 40 -1.52 20.31 6.57
C PRO A 40 -0.45 20.00 7.63
N THR A 41 -0.76 19.20 8.65
CA THR A 41 0.19 18.77 9.68
C THR A 41 1.29 17.88 9.10
N PHE A 42 0.93 16.97 8.19
CA PHE A 42 1.89 16.15 7.45
C PHE A 42 2.71 16.97 6.47
N GLU A 43 2.08 17.89 5.74
CA GLU A 43 2.81 18.78 4.84
C GLU A 43 3.76 19.70 5.61
N GLU A 44 3.35 20.24 6.76
CA GLU A 44 4.17 21.08 7.63
C GLU A 44 5.28 20.29 8.31
N THR A 45 5.04 19.04 8.73
CA THR A 45 6.09 18.20 9.33
C THR A 45 7.12 17.78 8.27
N MET A 46 6.69 17.39 7.08
CA MET A 46 7.60 17.14 5.96
C MET A 46 8.26 18.43 5.48
N ARG A 47 7.59 19.58 5.50
CA ARG A 47 8.17 20.87 5.12
C ARG A 47 9.16 21.35 6.17
N ASN A 48 8.88 21.26 7.45
CA ASN A 48 9.78 21.72 8.49
C ASN A 48 11.01 20.80 8.67
N ASN A 49 10.85 19.48 8.47
CA ASN A 49 11.96 18.54 8.58
C ASN A 49 12.78 18.42 7.27
N LEU A 50 12.13 18.50 6.10
CA LEU A 50 12.80 18.40 4.80
C LEU A 50 13.23 19.77 4.24
N LEU A 51 12.45 20.85 4.42
CA LEU A 51 12.74 22.21 3.88
C LEU A 51 13.51 23.14 4.85
N ARG A 52 14.07 22.63 5.95
CA ARG A 52 15.15 23.33 6.64
C ARG A 52 16.39 23.28 5.75
N ILE A 53 16.47 24.24 4.82
CA ILE A 53 17.63 24.53 3.97
C ILE A 53 18.69 25.05 4.92
N ASN A 54 19.57 24.17 5.40
CA ASN A 54 20.81 24.62 5.98
C ASN A 54 21.71 24.99 4.79
N ASN A 55 21.86 26.29 4.57
CA ASN A 55 22.37 26.92 3.35
C ASN A 55 23.88 26.69 3.11
N SER A 56 24.44 25.56 3.54
CA SER A 56 25.88 25.30 3.56
C SER A 56 26.34 24.19 2.61
N ASN A 57 25.49 23.22 2.24
CA ASN A 57 25.94 21.99 1.56
C ASN A 57 25.03 21.61 0.36
N ALA A 58 25.49 21.80 -0.87
CA ALA A 58 24.74 21.50 -2.10
C ALA A 58 24.35 20.02 -2.27
N GLU A 59 25.15 19.09 -1.72
CA GLU A 59 24.91 17.66 -1.78
C GLU A 59 23.66 17.22 -1.00
N VAL A 60 23.30 17.94 0.07
CA VAL A 60 22.15 17.59 0.92
C VAL A 60 20.83 18.06 0.31
N ASP A 61 20.84 19.16 -0.43
CA ASP A 61 19.66 19.64 -1.17
C ASP A 61 19.30 18.69 -2.34
N GLU A 62 20.29 18.13 -3.03
CA GLU A 62 20.05 17.17 -4.11
C GLU A 62 19.43 15.87 -3.59
N LEU A 63 19.94 15.35 -2.47
CA LEU A 63 19.42 14.15 -1.82
C LEU A 63 17.97 14.34 -1.32
N LYS A 64 17.67 15.49 -0.70
CA LYS A 64 16.31 15.83 -0.24
C LYS A 64 15.32 15.90 -1.40
N ASN A 65 15.73 16.46 -2.54
CA ASN A 65 14.88 16.50 -3.74
C ASN A 65 14.59 15.10 -4.29
N GLN A 66 15.57 14.20 -4.28
CA GLN A 66 15.37 12.81 -4.74
C GLN A 66 14.35 12.06 -3.86
N ILE A 67 14.44 12.19 -2.54
CA ILE A 67 13.49 11.56 -1.60
C ILE A 67 12.08 12.12 -1.82
N ARG A 68 11.96 13.44 -1.97
CA ARG A 68 10.66 14.12 -2.18
C ARG A 68 10.00 13.69 -3.50
N PHE A 69 10.80 13.55 -4.55
CA PHE A 69 10.35 13.08 -5.84
C PHE A 69 9.88 11.61 -5.77
N GLY A 70 10.65 10.74 -5.11
CA GLY A 70 10.30 9.33 -4.92
C GLY A 70 9.00 9.14 -4.12
N LEU A 71 8.82 9.92 -3.05
CA LEU A 71 7.59 9.89 -2.25
C LEU A 71 6.37 10.38 -3.06
N THR A 72 6.56 11.44 -3.85
CA THR A 72 5.51 12.00 -4.71
C THR A 72 5.07 10.99 -5.78
N ILE A 73 6.02 10.31 -6.43
CA ILE A 73 5.70 9.29 -7.44
C ILE A 73 4.95 8.12 -6.80
N SER A 74 5.47 7.58 -5.69
CA SER A 74 4.86 6.46 -4.98
C SER A 74 3.42 6.75 -4.58
N PHE A 75 3.17 7.98 -4.10
CA PHE A 75 1.84 8.46 -3.78
C PHE A 75 0.89 8.42 -4.99
N TRP A 76 1.29 9.00 -6.13
CA TRP A 76 0.45 9.03 -7.33
C TRP A 76 0.19 7.63 -7.90
N VAL A 77 1.16 6.72 -7.78
CA VAL A 77 0.98 5.32 -8.18
C VAL A 77 -0.05 4.63 -7.30
N ILE A 78 0.08 4.71 -5.98
CA ILE A 78 -0.87 4.10 -5.03
C ILE A 78 -2.28 4.67 -5.24
N CYS A 79 -2.39 6.00 -5.34
CA CYS A 79 -3.65 6.68 -5.57
C CYS A 79 -4.29 6.27 -6.91
N GLY A 80 -3.50 6.22 -7.99
CA GLY A 80 -3.97 5.79 -9.31
C GLY A 80 -4.47 4.34 -9.33
N CYS A 81 -3.72 3.42 -8.74
CA CYS A 81 -4.13 2.02 -8.60
C CYS A 81 -5.42 1.89 -7.78
N ALA A 82 -5.54 2.64 -6.68
CA ALA A 82 -6.73 2.62 -5.83
C ALA A 82 -7.97 3.17 -6.55
N ILE A 83 -7.84 4.24 -7.33
CA ILE A 83 -8.92 4.78 -8.16
C ILE A 83 -9.39 3.74 -9.18
N LEU A 84 -8.45 3.06 -9.87
CA LEU A 84 -8.77 1.99 -10.81
C LEU A 84 -9.51 0.84 -10.12
N ALA A 85 -9.05 0.41 -8.94
CA ALA A 85 -9.72 -0.61 -8.15
C ALA A 85 -11.15 -0.20 -7.75
N THR A 86 -11.35 1.06 -7.33
CA THR A 86 -12.67 1.63 -7.04
C THR A 86 -13.58 1.59 -8.26
N LEU A 87 -13.09 1.98 -9.44
CA LEU A 87 -13.88 1.94 -10.68
C LEU A 87 -14.30 0.51 -11.04
N ILE A 88 -13.40 -0.45 -10.89
CA ILE A 88 -13.69 -1.87 -11.13
C ILE A 88 -14.73 -2.37 -10.13
N GLY A 89 -14.58 -2.08 -8.84
CA GLY A 89 -15.58 -2.40 -7.82
C GLY A 89 -16.95 -1.79 -8.13
N LEU A 90 -17.00 -0.54 -8.60
CA LEU A 90 -18.24 0.14 -8.97
C LEU A 90 -18.93 -0.56 -10.17
N ILE A 91 -18.16 -0.88 -11.22
CA ILE A 91 -18.67 -1.62 -12.37
C ILE A 91 -19.18 -3.00 -11.94
N GLY A 92 -18.48 -3.67 -11.01
CA GLY A 92 -18.89 -4.93 -10.41
C GLY A 92 -20.24 -4.85 -9.68
N VAL A 93 -20.40 -3.85 -8.79
CA VAL A 93 -21.65 -3.62 -8.04
C VAL A 93 -22.81 -3.28 -9.00
N CYS A 94 -22.60 -2.35 -9.94
CA CYS A 94 -23.62 -2.01 -10.94
C CYS A 94 -23.97 -3.21 -11.82
N GLY A 95 -22.99 -3.99 -12.25
CA GLY A 95 -23.20 -5.22 -13.00
C GLY A 95 -24.02 -6.24 -12.21
N ALA A 96 -23.71 -6.44 -10.92
CA ALA A 96 -24.42 -7.35 -10.05
C ALA A 96 -25.89 -6.95 -9.87
N ILE A 97 -26.16 -5.66 -9.56
CA ILE A 97 -27.50 -5.13 -9.29
C ILE A 97 -28.36 -5.09 -10.56
N PHE A 98 -27.88 -4.46 -11.63
CA PHE A 98 -28.65 -4.29 -12.87
C PHE A 98 -28.68 -5.55 -13.74
N SER A 99 -27.92 -6.58 -13.35
CA SER A 99 -27.76 -7.83 -14.12
C SER A 99 -27.41 -7.59 -15.60
N ASN A 100 -26.64 -6.53 -15.86
CA ASN A 100 -26.20 -6.18 -17.20
C ASN A 100 -24.97 -7.00 -17.60
N ARG A 101 -25.14 -7.90 -18.58
CA ARG A 101 -24.08 -8.79 -19.07
C ARG A 101 -22.82 -8.06 -19.54
N LEU A 102 -22.97 -6.89 -20.17
CA LEU A 102 -21.82 -6.11 -20.64
C LEU A 102 -20.95 -5.65 -19.46
N MET A 103 -21.57 -5.14 -18.40
CA MET A 103 -20.84 -4.69 -17.21
C MET A 103 -20.18 -5.84 -16.45
N LEU A 104 -20.84 -6.99 -16.33
CA LEU A 104 -20.19 -8.18 -15.76
C LEU A 104 -18.99 -8.64 -16.58
N THR A 105 -19.09 -8.62 -17.91
CA THR A 105 -17.98 -9.03 -18.80
C THR A 105 -16.80 -8.08 -18.67
N LEU A 106 -17.05 -6.77 -18.65
CA LEU A 106 -16.02 -5.76 -18.41
C LEU A 106 -15.37 -5.94 -17.03
N ASN A 107 -16.16 -6.25 -16.00
CA ASN A 107 -15.64 -6.53 -14.67
C ASN A 107 -14.71 -7.75 -14.66
N VAL A 108 -15.09 -8.85 -15.33
CA VAL A 108 -14.23 -10.04 -15.45
C VAL A 108 -12.91 -9.72 -16.14
N ILE A 109 -12.95 -9.03 -17.28
CA ILE A 109 -11.73 -8.68 -18.03
C ILE A 109 -10.80 -7.80 -17.18
N ALA A 110 -11.36 -6.78 -16.53
CA ALA A 110 -10.59 -5.85 -15.70
C ALA A 110 -10.01 -6.55 -14.45
N SER A 111 -10.78 -7.40 -13.77
CA SER A 111 -10.30 -8.20 -12.64
C SER A 111 -9.18 -9.15 -13.03
N VAL A 112 -9.26 -9.82 -14.19
CA VAL A 112 -8.18 -10.70 -14.66
C VAL A 112 -6.89 -9.93 -14.90
N ILE A 113 -6.97 -8.74 -15.50
CA ILE A 113 -5.80 -7.87 -15.70
C ILE A 113 -5.19 -7.47 -14.34
N LEU A 114 -6.01 -7.10 -13.36
CA LEU A 114 -5.53 -6.76 -12.02
C LEU A 114 -4.85 -7.93 -11.32
N ILE A 115 -5.42 -9.14 -11.38
CA ILE A 115 -4.80 -10.34 -10.79
C ILE A 115 -3.38 -10.55 -11.35
N VAL A 116 -3.18 -10.36 -12.66
CA VAL A 116 -1.85 -10.49 -13.30
C VAL A 116 -0.88 -9.43 -12.78
N VAL A 117 -1.34 -8.19 -12.63
CA VAL A 117 -0.52 -7.09 -12.09
C VAL A 117 -0.17 -7.34 -10.62
N GLU A 118 -1.14 -7.73 -9.80
CA GLU A 118 -0.94 -8.03 -8.37
C GLU A 118 0.03 -9.19 -8.16
N LEU A 119 -0.10 -10.27 -8.93
CA LEU A 119 0.85 -11.37 -8.93
C LEU A 119 2.26 -10.92 -9.34
N SER A 120 2.36 -10.02 -10.33
CA SER A 120 3.65 -9.47 -10.77
C SER A 120 4.33 -8.66 -9.67
N VAL A 121 3.57 -7.82 -8.96
CA VAL A 121 4.06 -7.02 -7.84
C VAL A 121 4.45 -7.91 -6.66
N LEU A 122 3.63 -8.89 -6.32
CA LEU A 122 3.91 -9.85 -5.25
C LEU A 122 5.20 -10.62 -5.50
N LEU A 123 5.38 -11.14 -6.73
CA LEU A 123 6.61 -11.81 -7.14
C LEU A 123 7.81 -10.87 -7.10
N PHE A 124 7.66 -9.62 -7.56
CA PHE A 124 8.73 -8.63 -7.54
C PHE A 124 9.23 -8.37 -6.10
N ILE A 125 8.31 -8.19 -5.15
CA ILE A 125 8.65 -7.95 -3.73
C ILE A 125 9.38 -9.16 -3.13
N ILE A 126 8.92 -10.37 -3.42
CA ILE A 126 9.55 -11.60 -2.91
C ILE A 126 10.97 -11.75 -3.46
N LEU A 127 11.15 -11.57 -4.77
CA LEU A 127 12.46 -11.70 -5.43
C LEU A 127 13.46 -10.64 -4.98
N HIS A 128 13.00 -9.42 -4.75
CA HIS A 128 13.86 -8.29 -4.38
C HIS A 128 13.90 -8.01 -2.88
N LYS A 129 13.38 -8.89 -2.02
CA LYS A 129 13.38 -8.73 -0.55
C LYS A 129 14.77 -8.37 -0.01
N SER A 130 15.83 -9.01 -0.54
CA SER A 130 17.22 -8.72 -0.13
C SER A 130 17.67 -7.31 -0.53
N SER A 131 17.30 -6.85 -1.72
CA SER A 131 17.61 -5.49 -2.20
C SER A 131 16.85 -4.44 -1.40
N ILE A 132 15.57 -4.70 -1.07
CA ILE A 132 14.77 -3.84 -0.19
C ILE A 132 15.44 -3.73 1.18
N LYS A 133 15.88 -4.85 1.76
CA LYS A 133 16.64 -4.84 3.03
C LYS A 133 17.88 -3.97 2.98
N LYS A 134 18.69 -4.11 1.92
CA LYS A 134 19.90 -3.30 1.75
C LYS A 134 19.57 -1.83 1.61
N ALA A 135 18.55 -1.48 0.83
CA ALA A 135 18.10 -0.10 0.66
C ALA A 135 17.59 0.51 1.98
N THR A 136 16.81 -0.24 2.78
CA THR A 136 16.34 0.22 4.10
C THR A 136 17.50 0.46 5.06
N ILE A 137 18.46 -0.46 5.12
CA ILE A 137 19.65 -0.30 5.99
C ILE A 137 20.49 0.89 5.53
N GLN A 138 20.70 1.05 4.22
CA GLN A 138 21.41 2.19 3.66
C GLN A 138 20.70 3.51 3.97
N TYR A 139 19.37 3.56 3.86
CA TYR A 139 18.58 4.74 4.20
C TYR A 139 18.74 5.12 5.68
N VAL A 140 18.62 4.16 6.59
CA VAL A 140 18.77 4.41 8.04
C VAL A 140 20.20 4.83 8.37
N ASN A 141 21.22 4.26 7.72
CA ASN A 141 22.61 4.71 7.90
C ASN A 141 22.82 6.14 7.39
N LEU A 142 22.23 6.48 6.24
CA LEU A 142 22.32 7.82 5.66
C LEU A 142 21.60 8.85 6.54
N ALA A 143 20.48 8.47 7.15
CA ALA A 143 19.75 9.33 8.08
C ALA A 143 20.55 9.65 9.36
N ASP A 144 21.38 8.72 9.84
CA ASP A 144 22.27 8.89 11.01
C ASP A 144 23.46 9.78 10.70
N GLU A 145 24.04 9.58 9.52
CA GLU A 145 25.14 10.42 9.02
C GLU A 145 24.68 11.85 8.77
N MET A 146 23.37 12.05 8.57
CA MET A 146 22.70 13.33 8.35
C MET A 146 21.91 13.82 9.59
N ASP A 147 22.15 13.28 10.79
CA ASP A 147 21.42 13.63 12.04
C ASP A 147 21.50 15.15 12.37
N ASP A 148 22.58 15.82 11.94
CA ASP A 148 22.74 17.28 12.07
C ASP A 148 21.88 18.11 11.07
N LEU A 149 21.30 17.49 10.03
CA LEU A 149 20.55 18.17 8.97
C LEU A 149 19.09 17.71 8.77
N LEU A 150 18.73 16.50 9.20
CA LEU A 150 17.35 15.98 9.15
C LEU A 150 16.90 15.49 10.52
N ASP A 151 15.73 15.97 10.96
CA ASP A 151 15.04 15.47 12.17
C ASP A 151 14.40 14.08 11.96
N ASP A 152 14.66 13.44 10.80
CA ASP A 152 14.18 12.10 10.45
C ASP A 152 14.66 11.05 11.45
N MET A 153 15.88 11.20 11.99
CA MET A 153 16.39 10.27 13.00
C MET A 153 15.69 10.42 14.35
N ASN A 154 15.28 11.64 14.72
CA ASN A 154 14.45 11.84 15.91
C ASN A 154 13.04 11.30 15.72
N ALA A 155 12.46 11.38 14.51
CA ALA A 155 11.20 10.72 14.18
C ALA A 155 11.32 9.18 14.24
N ILE A 156 12.39 8.61 13.69
CA ILE A 156 12.68 7.16 13.77
C ILE A 156 12.90 6.72 15.22
N ARG A 157 13.66 7.49 16.00
CA ARG A 157 13.90 7.25 17.44
C ARG A 157 12.62 7.34 18.25
N ALA A 158 11.76 8.32 17.98
CA ALA A 158 10.47 8.47 18.66
C ALA A 158 9.48 7.34 18.31
N MET A 159 9.44 6.93 17.04
CA MET A 159 8.51 5.91 16.55
C MET A 159 8.94 4.49 16.93
N HIS A 160 10.24 4.19 16.89
CA HIS A 160 10.77 2.84 17.06
C HIS A 160 11.58 2.64 18.36
N LYS A 161 11.68 3.68 19.20
CA LYS A 161 12.40 3.66 20.50
C LYS A 161 13.82 3.09 20.39
N CYS A 162 14.50 3.44 19.31
CA CYS A 162 15.86 2.99 18.99
C CYS A 162 16.82 4.18 19.08
N CYS A 163 18.10 3.95 19.32
CA CYS A 163 19.03 5.04 19.65
C CYS A 163 20.13 5.30 18.61
N SER A 164 20.68 4.26 17.96
CA SER A 164 21.79 4.39 17.00
C SER A 164 21.68 3.36 15.87
N THR A 165 22.36 3.60 14.74
CA THR A 165 22.46 2.69 13.60
C THR A 165 23.20 1.39 13.88
N ARG A 166 24.09 1.39 14.86
CA ARG A 166 24.89 0.22 15.26
C ARG A 166 24.55 -0.21 16.69
N ASP A 167 24.63 -1.51 16.93
CA ASP A 167 24.49 -2.12 18.26
C ASP A 167 25.73 -1.78 19.12
N TYR A 168 25.76 -0.59 19.70
CA TYR A 168 26.76 -0.22 20.71
C TYR A 168 26.12 0.58 21.84
N ASN A 169 26.62 0.36 23.06
CA ASN A 169 26.42 1.19 24.26
C ASN A 169 26.99 2.61 24.05
N SER A 170 26.44 3.34 23.09
CA SER A 170 26.75 4.76 22.90
C SER A 170 26.10 5.53 24.06
N SER A 171 26.87 6.45 24.65
CA SER A 171 26.44 7.30 25.77
C SER A 171 25.26 8.24 25.46
N MET A 172 24.75 8.23 24.22
CA MET A 172 23.52 8.90 23.81
C MET A 172 22.24 8.09 24.08
N CYS A 173 22.35 6.82 24.45
CA CYS A 173 21.21 5.92 24.65
C CYS A 173 20.82 5.83 26.12
N MET A 174 19.60 6.27 26.44
CA MET A 174 19.09 6.30 27.83
C MET A 174 18.75 4.91 28.41
N ALA A 175 18.80 3.82 27.63
CA ALA A 175 18.46 2.48 28.09
C ALA A 175 19.43 1.40 27.58
N VAL A 176 19.77 0.45 28.46
CA VAL A 176 20.85 -0.54 28.31
C VAL A 176 20.51 -1.74 27.39
N ASP A 177 19.31 -1.83 26.83
CA ASP A 177 18.87 -2.95 25.95
C ASP A 177 18.12 -2.47 24.70
N GLN A 178 18.53 -1.33 24.10
CA GLN A 178 17.89 -0.84 22.89
C GLN A 178 18.48 -1.46 21.63
N LEU A 179 17.61 -2.06 20.80
CA LEU A 179 17.95 -2.59 19.49
C LEU A 179 18.44 -1.47 18.55
N ALA A 180 19.43 -1.73 17.70
CA ALA A 180 19.84 -0.78 16.67
C ALA A 180 18.64 -0.32 15.80
N CYS A 181 18.61 0.96 15.43
CA CYS A 181 17.56 1.54 14.60
C CYS A 181 17.46 0.84 13.24
N THR A 182 18.57 0.37 12.69
CA THR A 182 18.61 -0.42 11.44
C THR A 182 17.80 -1.71 11.58
N THR A 183 17.98 -2.43 12.69
CA THR A 183 17.27 -3.68 12.99
C THR A 183 15.82 -3.43 13.39
N ALA A 184 15.54 -2.40 14.19
CA ALA A 184 14.19 -2.04 14.63
C ALA A 184 13.31 -1.62 13.44
N THR A 185 13.81 -0.72 12.59
CA THR A 185 13.12 -0.28 11.38
C THR A 185 12.93 -1.43 10.40
N TRP A 186 13.94 -2.30 10.22
CA TRP A 186 13.81 -3.49 9.37
C TRP A 186 12.76 -4.46 9.91
N ASN A 187 12.74 -4.75 11.21
CA ASN A 187 11.77 -5.67 11.80
C ASN A 187 10.34 -5.12 11.65
N HIS A 188 10.14 -3.81 11.84
CA HIS A 188 8.85 -3.18 11.65
C HIS A 188 8.42 -3.21 10.17
N LEU A 189 9.35 -2.97 9.25
CA LEU A 189 9.09 -3.05 7.81
C LEU A 189 8.77 -4.49 7.38
N GLU A 190 9.50 -5.48 7.88
CA GLU A 190 9.28 -6.89 7.58
C GLU A 190 7.92 -7.37 8.10
N TRP A 191 7.53 -6.94 9.30
CA TRP A 191 6.19 -7.17 9.83
C TRP A 191 5.12 -6.57 8.92
N ASN A 192 5.24 -5.29 8.56
CA ASN A 192 4.27 -4.61 7.71
C ASN A 192 4.20 -5.22 6.30
N LEU A 193 5.33 -5.57 5.71
CA LEU A 193 5.40 -6.25 4.41
C LEU A 193 4.73 -7.62 4.46
N SER A 194 4.89 -8.35 5.57
CA SER A 194 4.23 -9.65 5.76
C SER A 194 2.72 -9.50 5.85
N VAL A 195 2.23 -8.53 6.65
CA VAL A 195 0.79 -8.22 6.75
C VAL A 195 0.22 -7.79 5.40
N ALA A 196 0.93 -6.92 4.67
CA ALA A 196 0.54 -6.48 3.33
C ALA A 196 0.53 -7.65 2.32
N GLY A 197 1.46 -8.60 2.45
CA GLY A 197 1.48 -9.82 1.64
C GLY A 197 0.25 -10.71 1.89
N TYR A 198 -0.13 -10.92 3.16
CA TYR A 198 -1.33 -11.66 3.51
C TYR A 198 -2.61 -10.98 3.02
N SER A 199 -2.72 -9.65 3.18
CA SER A 199 -3.90 -8.92 2.69
C SER A 199 -4.02 -8.99 1.17
N THR A 200 -2.91 -8.88 0.44
CA THR A 200 -2.88 -9.03 -1.03
C THR A 200 -3.34 -10.43 -1.45
N ALA A 201 -2.89 -11.48 -0.76
CA ALA A 201 -3.34 -12.85 -1.07
C ALA A 201 -4.85 -13.05 -0.86
N VAL A 202 -5.43 -12.45 0.19
CA VAL A 202 -6.88 -12.47 0.44
C VAL A 202 -7.63 -11.75 -0.69
N ILE A 203 -7.14 -10.59 -1.13
CA ILE A 203 -7.73 -9.83 -2.25
C ILE A 203 -7.72 -10.67 -3.54
N ILE A 204 -6.61 -11.34 -3.86
CA ILE A 204 -6.53 -12.21 -5.05
C ILE A 204 -7.57 -13.33 -4.97
N ILE A 205 -7.73 -13.98 -3.81
CA ILE A 205 -8.73 -15.04 -3.62
C ILE A 205 -10.14 -14.49 -3.82
N GLU A 206 -10.44 -13.32 -3.25
CA GLU A 206 -11.72 -12.63 -3.41
C GLU A 206 -12.00 -12.28 -4.89
N GLN A 207 -11.00 -11.77 -5.61
CA GLN A 207 -11.10 -11.46 -7.04
C GLN A 207 -11.35 -12.72 -7.88
N ILE A 208 -10.63 -13.82 -7.61
CA ILE A 208 -10.84 -15.10 -8.29
C ILE A 208 -12.27 -15.61 -8.06
N LEU A 209 -12.74 -15.60 -6.81
CA LEU A 209 -14.10 -16.01 -6.47
C LEU A 209 -15.14 -15.14 -7.20
N THR A 210 -14.93 -13.83 -7.22
CA THR A 210 -15.80 -12.88 -7.93
C THR A 210 -15.84 -13.16 -9.43
N VAL A 211 -14.68 -13.40 -10.06
CA VAL A 211 -14.60 -13.76 -11.48
C VAL A 211 -15.35 -15.06 -11.78
N LEU A 212 -15.17 -16.11 -10.96
CA LEU A 212 -15.87 -17.38 -11.13
C LEU A 212 -17.39 -17.21 -11.03
N LEU A 213 -17.87 -16.43 -10.06
CA LEU A 213 -19.29 -16.14 -9.90
C LEU A 213 -19.85 -15.31 -11.06
N CYS A 214 -19.09 -14.34 -11.57
CA CYS A 214 -19.47 -13.58 -12.76
C CYS A 214 -19.61 -14.50 -13.99
N ILE A 215 -18.64 -15.39 -14.23
CA ILE A 215 -18.69 -16.33 -15.36
C ILE A 215 -19.89 -17.27 -15.22
N ALA A 216 -20.12 -17.83 -14.03
CA ALA A 216 -21.25 -18.70 -13.76
C ALA A 216 -22.59 -17.99 -14.06
N LYS A 217 -22.72 -16.72 -13.66
CA LYS A 217 -23.92 -15.90 -13.92
C LYS A 217 -24.08 -15.53 -15.40
N ILE A 218 -22.99 -15.32 -16.13
CA ILE A 218 -23.05 -15.05 -17.57
C ILE A 218 -23.52 -16.31 -18.30
N ALA A 219 -22.92 -17.46 -17.98
CA ALA A 219 -23.25 -18.75 -18.59
C ALA A 219 -24.66 -19.24 -18.26
N SER A 220 -25.21 -18.92 -17.09
CA SER A 220 -26.57 -19.34 -16.70
C SER A 220 -27.70 -18.52 -17.34
N ASN A 221 -27.37 -17.37 -17.93
CA ASN A 221 -28.35 -16.52 -18.59
C ASN A 221 -28.55 -16.86 -20.07
N ASP A 222 -27.67 -17.68 -20.65
CA ASP A 222 -27.79 -18.26 -22.01
C ASP A 222 -28.57 -19.58 -21.97
#